data_AF-A0A0J6FBY2-F1
#
_entry.id   AF-A0A0J6FBY2-F1
#
_cell.length_a   1.000
_cell.length_b   1.000
_cell.length_c   1.000
_cell.angle_alpha   90.00
_cell.angle_beta   90.00
_cell.angle_gamma   90.00
#
_symmetry.space_group_name_H-M   'P 1'
#
loop_
_entity.id
_entity.type
_entity.pdbx_description
1 polymer ?
#
loop_
_entity_poly.entity_id
_entity_poly.type
_entity_poly.pdbx_seq_one_letter_code
_entity_poly.pdbx_strand_id
1 'polypeptide(L)'
;MLSGLMKLLWFLGIEEEQFMYGEDPQKLMILPVYAGDGRSPQISCFGAALQTAAAKRQAQKELDALNIDREIKAREEWELVNGIHRLRIRPNCGRKPTFKFTVKTGKLVRRGKGGVDWYRYQKEVLLAKLFPFIKECLESRPNTVVLEDGAPAHTHFYQQELYNIHKINRLLWPGNSPDLNMIEPAWMWLK
;
A
#
# COMPACT_ATOMS: atom_id res chain seq x y z
N MET A 1 -21.26 22.38 -40.58
CA MET A 1 -21.13 22.74 -39.15
C MET A 1 -20.55 21.53 -38.42
N LEU A 2 -19.23 21.40 -38.53
CA LEU A 2 -18.38 20.44 -37.83
C LEU A 2 -17.40 21.31 -37.02
N SER A 3 -17.59 21.46 -35.71
CA SER A 3 -16.55 22.09 -34.87
C SER A 3 -16.66 21.84 -33.36
N GLY A 4 -17.74 21.25 -32.84
CA GLY A 4 -17.92 21.06 -31.39
C GLY A 4 -17.44 19.73 -30.82
N LEU A 5 -17.78 18.61 -31.47
CA LEU A 5 -17.60 17.27 -30.88
C LEU A 5 -16.24 16.61 -31.13
N MET A 6 -15.46 17.09 -32.10
CA MET A 6 -14.15 16.51 -32.44
C MET A 6 -12.98 17.05 -31.57
N LYS A 7 -13.25 17.93 -30.60
CA LYS A 7 -12.20 18.48 -29.70
C LYS A 7 -12.16 17.88 -28.30
N LEU A 8 -13.14 17.07 -27.89
CA LEU A 8 -13.05 16.31 -26.61
C LEU A 8 -12.49 14.89 -26.78
N LEU A 9 -12.50 14.35 -27.99
CA LEU A 9 -12.05 12.98 -28.30
C LEU A 9 -10.53 12.87 -28.55
N TRP A 10 -9.77 13.96 -28.44
CA TRP A 10 -8.31 13.96 -28.60
C TRP A 10 -7.53 14.13 -27.28
N PHE A 11 -8.21 14.36 -26.15
CA PHE A 11 -7.56 14.66 -24.87
C PHE A 11 -7.47 13.47 -23.90
N LEU A 12 -8.06 12.32 -24.25
CA LEU A 12 -8.14 11.18 -23.34
C LEU A 12 -7.40 9.92 -23.79
N GLY A 13 -6.88 9.81 -25.01
CA GLY A 13 -5.96 8.72 -25.38
C GLY A 13 -6.41 7.32 -24.95
N ILE A 14 -7.71 7.05 -24.97
CA ILE A 14 -8.27 5.74 -24.64
C ILE A 14 -8.45 5.00 -25.96
N GLU A 15 -7.51 4.12 -26.27
CA GLU A 15 -7.75 3.05 -27.24
C GLU A 15 -8.77 2.10 -26.61
N GLU A 16 -9.90 1.94 -27.30
CA GLU A 16 -10.88 0.88 -27.08
C GLU A 16 -10.20 -0.47 -27.29
N GLU A 17 -10.09 -1.30 -26.24
CA GLU A 17 -10.19 -2.74 -26.44
C GLU A 17 -10.39 -3.54 -25.14
N GLN A 18 -11.28 -4.52 -25.26
CA GLN A 18 -11.50 -5.69 -24.39
C GLN A 18 -12.53 -5.57 -23.24
N PHE A 19 -13.79 -5.51 -23.70
CA PHE A 19 -14.91 -6.24 -23.10
C PHE A 19 -14.74 -7.74 -23.44
N MET A 20 -14.56 -8.64 -22.47
CA MET A 20 -14.82 -10.07 -22.66
C MET A 20 -15.18 -10.75 -21.33
N TYR A 21 -16.32 -11.44 -21.36
CA TYR A 21 -16.83 -12.33 -20.32
C TYR A 21 -15.86 -13.48 -20.01
N GLY A 22 -15.81 -13.91 -18.74
CA GLY A 22 -15.14 -15.15 -18.33
C GLY A 22 -15.39 -15.46 -16.85
N GLU A 23 -16.04 -16.59 -16.59
CA GLU A 23 -16.35 -17.17 -15.28
C GLU A 23 -15.07 -17.60 -14.53
N ASP A 24 -14.82 -17.10 -13.31
CA ASP A 24 -14.16 -17.85 -12.23
C ASP A 24 -14.22 -17.08 -10.89
N PRO A 25 -14.58 -17.70 -9.74
CA PRO A 25 -14.89 -17.00 -8.50
C PRO A 25 -13.71 -17.03 -7.51
N GLN A 26 -12.61 -16.29 -7.74
CA GLN A 26 -11.56 -16.16 -6.71
C GLN A 26 -10.96 -14.74 -6.58
N LYS A 27 -11.41 -14.06 -5.50
CA LYS A 27 -10.75 -12.99 -4.72
C LYS A 27 -10.52 -11.65 -5.44
N LEU A 28 -11.58 -10.84 -5.39
CA LEU A 28 -11.59 -9.40 -5.57
C LEU A 28 -11.40 -8.73 -4.19
N MET A 29 -10.33 -7.94 -4.00
CA MET A 29 -10.22 -6.98 -2.90
C MET A 29 -10.09 -5.59 -3.52
N ILE A 30 -11.10 -4.77 -3.32
CA ILE A 30 -11.17 -3.36 -3.73
C ILE A 30 -11.30 -2.55 -2.45
N LEU A 31 -10.55 -1.46 -2.33
CA LEU A 31 -10.69 -0.50 -1.24
C LEU A 31 -11.38 0.74 -1.80
N PRO A 32 -12.48 1.22 -1.19
CA PRO A 32 -13.03 2.52 -1.51
C PRO A 32 -12.44 3.55 -0.55
N VAL A 33 -11.78 4.56 -1.11
CA VAL A 33 -11.57 5.81 -0.38
C VAL A 33 -12.87 6.59 -0.41
N TYR A 34 -13.49 6.73 0.76
CA TYR A 34 -14.65 7.60 0.93
C TYR A 34 -14.17 9.01 1.28
N ALA A 35 -14.29 9.92 0.34
CA ALA A 35 -14.40 11.34 0.63
C ALA A 35 -15.91 11.60 0.87
N GLY A 36 -16.29 11.94 2.10
CA GLY A 36 -17.69 12.23 2.45
C GLY A 36 -18.14 13.58 1.93
N ASP A 37 -19.05 13.60 0.95
CA ASP A 37 -20.01 14.71 0.73
C ASP A 37 -21.07 14.27 -0.30
N GLY A 38 -22.08 13.53 0.15
CA GLY A 38 -23.45 13.44 -0.41
C GLY A 38 -23.71 13.24 -1.91
N ARG A 39 -22.73 13.05 -2.80
CA ARG A 39 -22.92 12.87 -4.24
C ARG A 39 -22.13 11.66 -4.73
N SER A 40 -22.88 10.65 -5.19
CA SER A 40 -22.48 9.48 -5.99
C SER A 40 -21.03 8.99 -5.84
N PRO A 41 -20.78 7.85 -5.18
CA PRO A 41 -19.44 7.25 -5.11
C PRO A 41 -19.01 6.75 -6.50
N GLN A 42 -17.86 7.22 -6.99
CA GLN A 42 -17.19 6.60 -8.14
C GLN A 42 -16.43 5.36 -7.65
N ILE A 43 -16.91 4.17 -8.04
CA ILE A 43 -16.28 2.89 -7.72
C ILE A 43 -15.44 2.48 -8.93
N SER A 44 -14.12 2.40 -8.78
CA SER A 44 -13.23 1.82 -9.79
C SER A 44 -12.74 0.44 -9.35
N CYS A 45 -12.98 -0.57 -10.18
CA CYS A 45 -12.57 -1.96 -9.93
C CYS A 45 -11.29 -2.27 -10.70
N PHE A 46 -10.32 -2.95 -10.08
CA PHE A 46 -9.06 -3.31 -10.76
C PHE A 46 -8.64 -4.76 -10.49
N GLY A 47 -8.43 -5.51 -11.56
CA GLY A 47 -7.88 -6.88 -11.52
C GLY A 47 -6.35 -6.88 -11.40
N ALA A 48 -5.82 -7.84 -10.63
CA ALA A 48 -4.39 -8.01 -10.41
C ALA A 48 -3.83 -9.10 -11.34
N ALA A 49 -3.01 -8.73 -12.33
CA ALA A 49 -2.42 -9.68 -13.27
C ALA A 49 -1.43 -10.68 -12.61
N LEU A 50 -1.23 -11.83 -13.26
CA LEU A 50 -0.24 -12.84 -12.87
C LEU A 50 1.19 -12.28 -12.96
N GLN A 51 2.01 -12.57 -11.95
CA GLN A 51 3.37 -12.02 -11.88
C GLN A 51 4.32 -12.74 -12.85
N THR A 52 4.94 -11.96 -13.74
CA THR A 52 6.06 -12.43 -14.56
C THR A 52 7.33 -12.62 -13.73
N ALA A 53 8.22 -13.52 -14.17
CA ALA A 53 9.50 -13.72 -13.52
C ALA A 53 10.37 -12.44 -13.51
N ALA A 54 10.27 -11.62 -14.56
CA ALA A 54 10.94 -10.33 -14.65
C ALA A 54 10.45 -9.36 -13.56
N ALA A 55 9.13 -9.24 -13.36
CA ALA A 55 8.56 -8.40 -12.31
C ALA A 55 9.01 -8.84 -10.90
N LYS A 56 9.12 -10.15 -10.66
CA LYS A 56 9.66 -10.66 -9.39
C LYS A 56 11.12 -10.28 -9.16
N ARG A 57 11.96 -10.38 -10.19
CA ARG A 57 13.38 -9.98 -10.12
C ARG A 57 13.52 -8.47 -9.88
N GLN A 58 12.72 -7.67 -10.56
CA GLN A 58 12.72 -6.21 -10.39
C GLN A 58 12.28 -5.82 -8.98
N ALA A 59 11.19 -6.41 -8.47
CA ALA A 59 10.74 -6.20 -7.10
C ALA A 59 11.82 -6.58 -6.07
N GLN A 60 12.56 -7.67 -6.30
CA GLN A 60 13.65 -8.05 -5.41
C GLN A 60 14.79 -7.02 -5.42
N LYS A 61 15.20 -6.52 -6.59
CA LYS A 61 16.21 -5.45 -6.70
C LYS A 61 15.80 -4.19 -5.96
N GLU A 62 14.54 -3.77 -6.09
CA GLU A 62 14.01 -2.61 -5.37
C GLU A 62 14.01 -2.83 -3.86
N LEU A 63 13.62 -4.02 -3.39
CA LEU A 63 13.68 -4.37 -1.97
C LEU A 63 15.10 -4.41 -1.44
N ASP A 64 16.06 -4.93 -2.21
CA ASP A 64 17.46 -4.98 -1.82
C ASP A 64 18.04 -3.56 -1.69
N ALA A 65 17.70 -2.65 -2.63
CA ALA A 65 18.08 -1.24 -2.55
C ALA A 65 17.49 -0.57 -1.29
N LEU A 66 16.19 -0.73 -1.03
CA LEU A 66 15.54 -0.19 0.17
C LEU A 66 16.12 -0.78 1.47
N ASN A 67 16.51 -2.05 1.44
CA ASN A 67 17.10 -2.72 2.59
C ASN A 67 18.48 -2.17 2.95
N ILE A 68 19.26 -1.64 2.00
CA ILE A 68 20.56 -1.02 2.27
C ILE A 68 20.37 0.20 3.18
N ASP A 69 19.49 1.12 2.80
CA ASP A 69 19.22 2.35 3.56
C ASP A 69 18.66 2.02 4.96
N ARG A 70 17.78 1.02 5.02
CA ARG A 70 17.22 0.55 6.30
C ARG A 70 18.26 -0.14 7.17
N GLU A 71 19.19 -0.88 6.58
CA GLU A 71 20.28 -1.51 7.33
C GLU A 71 21.19 -0.46 7.96
N ILE A 72 21.49 0.62 7.25
CA ILE A 72 22.28 1.74 7.79
C ILE A 72 21.58 2.33 9.01
N LYS A 73 20.31 2.72 8.89
CA LYS A 73 19.54 3.26 10.03
C LYS A 73 19.42 2.29 11.19
N ALA A 74 19.09 1.02 10.91
CA ALA A 74 18.94 0.00 11.96
C ALA A 74 20.27 -0.27 12.68
N ARG A 75 21.40 -0.17 11.97
CA ARG A 75 22.74 -0.29 12.56
C ARG A 75 23.08 0.92 13.43
N GLU A 76 22.75 2.14 12.99
CA GLU A 76 22.92 3.37 13.78
C GLU A 76 22.12 3.31 15.08
N GLU A 77 20.83 2.95 15.00
CA GLU A 77 19.96 2.77 16.17
C GLU A 77 20.51 1.69 17.11
N TRP A 78 20.97 0.57 16.57
CA TRP A 78 21.57 -0.50 17.35
C TRP A 78 22.86 -0.07 18.05
N GLU A 79 23.73 0.69 17.38
CA GLU A 79 24.96 1.20 17.99
C GLU A 79 24.68 2.23 19.08
N LEU A 80 23.63 3.03 18.93
CA LEU A 80 23.23 4.03 19.93
C LEU A 80 22.73 3.34 21.20
N VAL A 81 21.83 2.35 21.05
CA VAL A 81 21.29 1.55 22.17
C VAL A 81 22.39 0.74 22.85
N ASN A 82 23.23 0.03 22.07
CA ASN A 82 24.31 -0.77 22.65
C ASN A 82 25.47 0.09 23.17
N GLY A 83 25.70 1.26 22.61
CA GLY A 83 26.63 2.26 23.10
C GLY A 83 26.33 2.65 24.55
N ILE A 84 25.06 2.96 24.84
CA ILE A 84 24.61 3.25 26.21
C ILE A 84 24.84 2.03 27.13
N HIS A 85 24.56 0.81 26.66
CA HIS A 85 24.83 -0.40 27.44
C HIS A 85 26.31 -0.64 27.74
N ARG A 86 27.22 -0.20 26.85
CA ARG A 86 28.67 -0.30 27.06
C ARG A 86 29.21 0.71 28.07
N LEU A 87 28.52 1.83 28.29
CA LEU A 87 28.87 2.85 29.28
C LEU A 87 28.47 2.46 30.72
N ARG A 88 27.87 1.28 30.94
CA ARG A 88 27.49 0.81 32.27
C ARG A 88 28.74 0.58 33.13
N ILE A 89 28.71 1.11 34.36
CA ILE A 89 29.79 0.99 35.37
C ILE A 89 30.17 -0.47 35.66
N ARG A 90 29.17 -1.37 35.62
CA ARG A 90 29.41 -2.82 35.75
C ARG A 90 29.52 -3.43 34.36
N PRO A 91 30.66 -4.04 34.00
CA PRO A 91 30.79 -4.72 32.71
C PRO A 91 29.85 -5.93 32.68
N ASN A 92 29.09 -6.07 31.60
CA ASN A 92 28.30 -7.27 31.37
C ASN A 92 29.26 -8.46 31.18
N CYS A 93 29.16 -9.46 32.04
CA CYS A 93 29.85 -10.74 31.88
C CYS A 93 29.11 -11.59 30.85
N GLY A 94 29.44 -11.43 29.57
CA GLY A 94 28.80 -12.18 28.49
C GLY A 94 29.37 -11.89 27.12
N ARG A 95 28.95 -12.68 26.13
CA ARG A 95 29.34 -12.48 24.72
C ARG A 95 28.87 -11.09 24.25
N LYS A 96 29.77 -10.35 23.61
CA LYS A 96 29.43 -9.05 23.01
C LYS A 96 28.33 -9.26 21.95
N PRO A 97 27.24 -8.49 22.00
CA PRO A 97 26.19 -8.60 21.00
C PRO A 97 26.74 -8.17 19.64
N THR A 98 26.30 -8.83 18.58
CA THR A 98 26.65 -8.48 17.19
C THR A 98 25.39 -8.08 16.43
N PHE A 99 25.50 -7.03 15.62
CA PHE A 99 24.39 -6.58 14.80
C PHE A 99 24.03 -7.64 13.74
N LYS A 100 22.74 -7.88 13.57
CA LYS A 100 22.19 -8.76 12.53
C LYS A 100 20.95 -8.13 11.93
N PHE A 101 20.99 -7.86 10.62
CA PHE A 101 19.85 -7.32 9.90
C PHE A 101 18.89 -8.45 9.48
N THR A 102 17.85 -8.64 10.29
CA THR A 102 16.85 -9.70 10.10
C THR A 102 15.46 -9.09 9.90
N VAL A 103 14.46 -9.91 9.56
CA VAL A 103 13.06 -9.45 9.40
C VAL A 103 12.54 -8.78 10.67
N LYS A 104 12.91 -9.30 11.84
CA LYS A 104 12.54 -8.71 13.14
C LYS A 104 13.22 -7.35 13.39
N THR A 105 14.42 -7.17 12.83
CA THR A 105 15.21 -5.93 12.90
C THR A 105 14.81 -4.91 11.83
N GLY A 106 13.78 -5.18 11.03
CA GLY A 106 13.27 -4.26 10.01
C GLY A 106 13.69 -4.56 8.57
N LYS A 107 14.29 -5.73 8.28
CA LYS A 107 14.54 -6.18 6.90
C LYS A 107 13.23 -6.45 6.18
N LEU A 108 13.02 -5.77 5.06
CA LEU A 108 11.88 -5.97 4.18
C LEU A 108 12.07 -7.25 3.37
N VAL A 109 11.10 -8.15 3.47
CA VAL A 109 11.10 -9.41 2.72
C VAL A 109 9.70 -9.63 2.16
N ARG A 110 9.67 -10.04 0.89
CA ARG A 110 8.44 -10.42 0.20
C ARG A 110 8.15 -11.90 0.44
N ARG A 111 7.01 -12.22 1.04
CA ARG A 111 6.56 -13.59 1.28
C ARG A 111 5.13 -13.74 0.76
N GLY A 112 4.95 -14.44 -0.37
CA GLY A 112 3.62 -14.65 -0.95
C GLY A 112 3.64 -15.72 -2.04
N LYS A 113 2.63 -16.62 -2.04
CA LYS A 113 2.50 -17.71 -3.03
C LYS A 113 1.57 -17.39 -4.21
N GLY A 114 0.73 -16.34 -4.14
CA GLY A 114 -0.20 -16.05 -5.25
C GLY A 114 -1.15 -14.85 -5.10
N GLY A 115 -1.38 -14.34 -3.89
CA GLY A 115 -2.24 -13.15 -3.66
C GLY A 115 -1.54 -11.81 -3.86
N VAL A 116 -2.31 -10.73 -3.71
CA VAL A 116 -1.76 -9.37 -3.54
C VAL A 116 -0.99 -9.34 -2.21
N ASP A 117 0.32 -9.14 -2.29
CA ASP A 117 1.17 -8.95 -1.11
C ASP A 117 1.28 -7.45 -0.78
N TRP A 118 1.87 -7.14 0.37
CA TRP A 118 2.03 -5.76 0.84
C TRP A 118 2.78 -4.87 -0.16
N TYR A 119 3.72 -5.44 -0.92
CA TYR A 119 4.56 -4.71 -1.89
C TYR A 119 3.76 -4.36 -3.14
N ARG A 120 3.02 -5.32 -3.68
CA ARG A 120 2.11 -5.10 -4.82
C ARG A 120 1.00 -4.15 -4.46
N TYR A 121 0.39 -4.35 -3.29
CA TYR A 121 -0.61 -3.45 -2.77
C TYR A 121 -0.09 -2.01 -2.76
N GLN A 122 1.13 -1.81 -2.24
CA GLN A 122 1.77 -0.51 -2.24
C GLN A 122 2.01 0.07 -3.65
N LYS A 123 2.54 -0.70 -4.58
CA LYS A 123 2.95 -0.19 -5.90
C LYS A 123 1.76 -0.05 -6.85
N GLU A 124 0.93 -1.08 -6.94
CA GLU A 124 -0.18 -1.18 -7.90
C GLU A 124 -1.45 -0.47 -7.43
N VAL A 125 -1.67 -0.38 -6.11
CA VAL A 125 -2.89 0.23 -5.54
C VAL A 125 -2.58 1.57 -4.89
N LEU A 126 -1.73 1.60 -3.85
CA LEU A 126 -1.51 2.82 -3.07
C LEU A 126 -0.88 3.94 -3.93
N LEU A 127 0.32 3.70 -4.46
CA LEU A 127 1.08 4.72 -5.17
C LEU A 127 0.46 5.08 -6.52
N ALA A 128 -0.02 4.09 -7.26
CA ALA A 128 -0.50 4.31 -8.62
C ALA A 128 -1.91 4.92 -8.67
N LYS A 129 -2.78 4.61 -7.69
CA LYS A 129 -4.22 4.92 -7.80
C LYS A 129 -4.74 5.66 -6.58
N LEU A 130 -4.50 5.11 -5.39
CA LEU A 130 -5.11 5.62 -4.18
C LEU A 130 -4.59 7.01 -3.79
N PHE A 131 -3.27 7.19 -3.78
CA PHE A 131 -2.66 8.44 -3.35
C PHE A 131 -2.92 9.61 -4.29
N PRO A 132 -2.85 9.47 -5.63
CA PRO A 132 -3.32 10.52 -6.54
C PRO A 132 -4.76 10.93 -6.24
N PHE A 133 -5.67 9.97 -6.12
CA PHE A 133 -7.07 10.23 -5.83
C PHE A 133 -7.28 10.93 -4.47
N ILE A 134 -6.57 10.52 -3.42
CA ILE A 134 -6.65 11.17 -2.12
C ILE A 134 -6.14 12.60 -2.18
N LYS A 135 -5.08 12.88 -2.93
CA LYS A 135 -4.55 14.25 -3.07
C LYS A 135 -5.57 15.15 -3.73
N GLU A 136 -6.23 14.69 -4.80
CA GLU A 136 -7.35 15.40 -5.42
C GLU A 136 -8.51 15.62 -4.42
N CYS A 137 -8.83 14.60 -3.62
CA CYS A 137 -9.84 14.74 -2.57
C CYS A 137 -9.44 15.76 -1.50
N LEU A 138 -8.16 15.82 -1.11
CA LEU A 138 -7.67 16.75 -0.09
C LEU A 138 -7.75 18.22 -0.55
N GLU A 139 -7.65 18.48 -1.86
CA GLU A 139 -7.82 19.83 -2.42
C GLU A 139 -9.24 20.37 -2.17
N SER A 140 -10.25 19.51 -2.33
CA SER A 140 -11.66 19.88 -2.10
C SER A 140 -12.10 19.69 -0.64
N ARG A 141 -11.50 18.73 0.07
CA ARG A 141 -11.90 18.27 1.41
C ARG A 141 -10.65 18.04 2.27
N PRO A 142 -10.14 19.08 2.96
CA PRO A 142 -8.84 19.03 3.64
C PRO A 142 -8.76 18.03 4.79
N ASN A 143 -9.90 17.57 5.32
CA ASN A 143 -9.97 16.62 6.43
C ASN A 143 -10.27 15.18 5.97
N THR A 144 -9.91 14.83 4.74
CA THR A 144 -10.13 13.47 4.20
C THR A 144 -9.29 12.45 4.97
N VAL A 145 -9.92 11.34 5.36
CA VAL A 145 -9.29 10.21 6.06
C VAL A 145 -9.55 8.93 5.28
N VAL A 146 -8.53 8.10 5.15
CA VAL A 146 -8.61 6.81 4.45
C VAL A 146 -9.06 5.72 5.40
N LEU A 147 -10.03 4.92 4.99
CA LEU A 147 -10.46 3.71 5.68
C LEU A 147 -9.93 2.48 4.92
N GLU A 148 -9.20 1.61 5.62
CA GLU A 148 -8.78 0.29 5.12
C GLU A 148 -9.12 -0.79 6.16
N ASP A 149 -9.44 -1.99 5.70
CA ASP A 149 -9.60 -3.15 6.58
C ASP A 149 -8.24 -3.68 7.07
N GLY A 150 -8.28 -4.50 8.13
CA GLY A 150 -7.09 -5.07 8.77
C GLY A 150 -6.43 -6.23 8.02
N ALA A 151 -6.58 -6.32 6.69
CA ALA A 151 -5.97 -7.40 5.91
C ALA A 151 -4.44 -7.41 6.09
N PRO A 152 -3.77 -8.58 6.08
CA PRO A 152 -2.31 -8.66 6.26
C PRO A 152 -1.51 -7.83 5.24
N ALA A 153 -2.09 -7.58 4.07
CA ALA A 153 -1.51 -6.73 3.07
C ALA A 153 -1.60 -5.24 3.42
N HIS A 154 -2.49 -4.78 4.31
CA HIS A 154 -2.69 -3.36 4.72
C HIS A 154 -2.00 -3.03 6.06
N THR A 155 -1.74 -4.06 6.86
CA THR A 155 -1.18 -3.94 8.22
C THR A 155 0.35 -4.00 8.25
N HIS A 156 1.02 -4.08 7.10
CA HIS A 156 2.48 -4.15 7.07
C HIS A 156 3.09 -2.82 7.55
N PHE A 157 4.06 -2.86 8.47
CA PHE A 157 4.62 -1.67 9.11
C PHE A 157 5.13 -0.62 8.12
N TYR A 158 5.68 -1.06 6.98
CA TYR A 158 6.21 -0.18 5.95
C TYR A 158 5.13 0.67 5.26
N GLN A 159 3.88 0.23 5.28
CA GLN A 159 2.79 1.02 4.70
C GLN A 159 2.48 2.23 5.56
N GLN A 160 2.53 2.10 6.89
CA GLN A 160 2.36 3.26 7.76
C GLN A 160 3.44 4.32 7.47
N GLU A 161 4.69 3.90 7.24
CA GLU A 161 5.77 4.80 6.85
C GLU A 161 5.43 5.53 5.54
N LEU A 162 4.87 4.82 4.56
CA LEU A 162 4.46 5.39 3.30
C LEU A 162 3.33 6.43 3.46
N TYR A 163 2.28 6.12 4.21
CA TYR A 163 1.21 7.08 4.53
C TYR A 163 1.77 8.34 5.21
N ASN A 164 2.73 8.17 6.13
CA ASN A 164 3.38 9.28 6.83
C ASN A 164 4.25 10.16 5.90
N ILE A 165 4.90 9.56 4.89
CA ILE A 165 5.66 10.27 3.86
C ILE A 165 4.71 11.11 3.01
N HIS A 166 3.57 10.53 2.61
CA HIS A 166 2.57 11.20 1.77
C HIS A 166 1.63 12.14 2.53
N LYS A 167 1.75 12.25 3.85
CA LYS A 167 0.91 13.09 4.73
C LYS A 167 -0.58 12.76 4.62
N ILE A 168 -0.89 11.48 4.45
CA ILE A 168 -2.26 10.98 4.36
C ILE A 168 -2.67 10.36 5.68
N ASN A 169 -3.81 10.79 6.21
CA ASN A 169 -4.37 10.26 7.44
C ASN A 169 -5.15 8.98 7.17
N ARG A 170 -4.90 7.96 8.00
CA ARG A 170 -5.60 6.68 7.97
C ARG A 170 -6.40 6.48 9.25
N LEU A 171 -7.65 6.03 9.12
CA LEU A 171 -8.51 5.71 10.23
C LEU A 171 -8.02 4.42 10.90
N LEU A 172 -7.98 4.41 12.22
CA LEU A 172 -7.77 3.18 12.98
C LEU A 172 -9.02 2.33 12.89
N TRP A 173 -8.90 1.12 12.32
CA TRP A 173 -10.03 0.22 12.10
C TRP A 173 -9.95 -1.04 12.98
N PRO A 174 -11.04 -1.43 13.67
CA PRO A 174 -11.09 -2.70 14.37
C PRO A 174 -11.10 -3.89 13.40
N GLY A 175 -10.40 -4.96 13.77
CA GLY A 175 -10.44 -6.21 13.02
C GLY A 175 -11.81 -6.88 13.10
N ASN A 176 -12.20 -7.61 12.05
CA ASN A 176 -13.47 -8.35 11.95
C ASN A 176 -14.74 -7.49 12.08
N SER A 177 -14.69 -6.23 11.66
CA SER A 177 -15.87 -5.35 11.59
C SER A 177 -16.19 -4.96 10.13
N PRO A 178 -16.63 -5.92 9.30
CA PRO A 178 -17.04 -5.63 7.93
C PRO A 178 -18.34 -4.80 7.91
N ASP A 179 -19.24 -5.04 8.85
CA ASP A 179 -20.53 -4.34 9.01
C ASP A 179 -20.40 -2.82 9.13
N LEU A 180 -19.29 -2.34 9.70
CA LEU A 180 -19.01 -0.92 9.83
C LEU A 180 -18.40 -0.31 8.56
N ASN A 181 -17.90 -1.15 7.63
CA ASN A 181 -17.27 -0.68 6.42
C ASN A 181 -18.32 -0.40 5.34
N MET A 182 -18.36 0.84 4.87
CA MET A 182 -19.32 1.28 3.86
C MET A 182 -19.18 0.57 2.50
N ILE A 183 -18.07 -0.14 2.26
CA ILE A 183 -17.96 -0.96 1.04
C ILE A 183 -18.86 -2.19 1.07
N GLU A 184 -19.13 -2.76 2.24
CA GLU A 184 -19.80 -4.07 2.30
C GLU A 184 -21.21 -4.04 1.70
N PRO A 185 -22.04 -3.02 1.95
CA PRO A 185 -23.32 -2.87 1.25
C PRO A 185 -23.16 -2.62 -0.25
N ALA A 186 -22.08 -1.98 -0.69
CA ALA A 186 -21.84 -1.68 -2.10
C ALA A 186 -21.59 -2.96 -2.91
N TRP A 187 -20.99 -3.99 -2.31
CA TRP A 187 -20.76 -5.28 -2.96
C TRP A 187 -22.05 -5.94 -3.45
N MET A 188 -23.18 -5.74 -2.77
CA MET A 188 -24.46 -6.31 -3.17
C MET A 188 -24.94 -5.79 -4.53
N TRP A 189 -24.50 -4.59 -4.93
CA TRP A 189 -24.87 -3.95 -6.19
C TRP A 189 -23.88 -4.20 -7.33
N LEU A 190 -22.71 -4.78 -7.01
CA LEU A 190 -21.63 -5.06 -7.96
C LEU A 190 -21.57 -6.53 -8.41
N LYS A 191 -22.37 -7.40 -7.78
CA LYS A 191 -22.54 -8.81 -8.16
C LYS A 191 -23.62 -8.94 -9.22
#